data_AF-A0A810Q722-F1
#
_entry.id   AF-A0A810Q722-F1
#
_cell.length_a   1.000
_cell.length_b   1.000
_cell.length_c   1.000
_cell.angle_alpha   90.00
_cell.angle_beta   90.00
_cell.angle_gamma   90.00
#
_symmetry.space_group_name_H-M   'P 1'
#
loop_
_entity.id
_entity.type
_entity.pdbx_description
1 polymer ?
#
loop_
_entity_poly.entity_id
_entity_poly.type
_entity_poly.pdbx_seq_one_letter_code
_entity_poly.pdbx_strand_id
1 'polypeptide(L)'
;MKINEVEALVGIPKKNIRFYESEGLLKPERSSNGYRDYSEEEAEILRRIKLLRKLGVPLEEIRKMQSGTHTVGDGMRRHLITLERDMENLKQSIQFCSALADCRERLMDLDAAALLAEMESMELSGTTFQNKQRQDVRIRYVAPVTITLLTVLLMGGLAALILWGTSVDPAGAPPFALVLVLMGMPAVVIGGVVLALFQRIQEIGKGEEDDARQF
;
A
#
# COMPACT_ATOMS: atom_id res chain seq x y z
N MET A 1 3.03 -27.22 -9.47
CA MET A 1 2.45 -26.20 -10.36
C MET A 1 3.32 -24.94 -10.38
N LYS A 2 3.51 -24.30 -11.53
CA LYS A 2 4.17 -22.98 -11.61
C LYS A 2 3.21 -21.86 -11.19
N ILE A 3 3.76 -20.68 -10.88
CA ILE A 3 2.99 -19.54 -10.38
C ILE A 3 1.83 -19.11 -11.31
N ASN A 4 1.99 -19.29 -12.63
CA ASN A 4 0.95 -18.96 -13.62
C ASN A 4 -0.23 -19.94 -13.56
N GLU A 5 0.06 -21.22 -13.35
CA GLU A 5 -0.94 -22.28 -13.28
C GLU A 5 -1.76 -22.14 -12.00
N VAL A 6 -1.09 -21.92 -10.86
CA VAL A 6 -1.78 -21.72 -9.58
C VAL A 6 -2.59 -20.42 -9.58
N GLU A 7 -2.10 -19.33 -10.19
CA GLU A 7 -2.89 -18.10 -10.37
C GLU A 7 -4.19 -18.37 -11.13
N ALA A 8 -4.11 -19.10 -12.26
CA ALA A 8 -5.29 -19.45 -13.05
C ALA A 8 -6.25 -20.36 -12.26
N LEU A 9 -5.70 -21.31 -11.49
CA LEU A 9 -6.46 -22.27 -10.69
C LEU A 9 -7.20 -21.61 -9.52
N VAL A 10 -6.52 -20.76 -8.74
CA VAL A 10 -7.11 -20.15 -7.53
C VAL A 10 -7.72 -18.78 -7.78
N GLY A 11 -7.43 -18.16 -8.93
CA GLY A 11 -7.86 -16.81 -9.29
C GLY A 11 -7.32 -15.76 -8.30
N ILE A 12 -6.03 -15.83 -7.98
CA ILE A 12 -5.31 -14.88 -7.13
C ILE A 12 -4.11 -14.35 -7.93
N PRO A 13 -3.95 -13.02 -8.09
CA PRO A 13 -2.86 -12.46 -8.88
C PRO A 13 -1.48 -12.93 -8.40
N LYS A 14 -0.53 -13.21 -9.31
CA LYS A 14 0.85 -13.65 -8.96
C LYS A 14 1.51 -12.76 -7.91
N LYS A 15 1.28 -11.44 -7.99
CA LYS A 15 1.79 -10.45 -7.03
C LYS A 15 1.32 -10.75 -5.61
N ASN A 16 0.04 -11.11 -5.45
CA ASN A 16 -0.54 -11.44 -4.16
C ASN A 16 -0.05 -12.80 -3.65
N ILE A 17 0.14 -13.78 -4.54
CA ILE A 17 0.72 -15.08 -4.17
C ILE A 17 2.15 -14.90 -3.63
N ARG A 18 2.99 -14.10 -4.32
CA ARG A 18 4.34 -13.75 -3.83
C ARG A 18 4.30 -12.99 -2.52
N PHE A 19 3.29 -12.15 -2.32
CA PHE A 19 3.11 -11.44 -1.06
C PHE A 19 2.74 -12.40 0.08
N TYR A 20 1.86 -13.38 -0.15
CA TYR A 20 1.55 -14.40 0.86
C TYR A 20 2.75 -15.29 1.18
N GLU A 21 3.59 -15.58 0.19
CA GLU A 21 4.89 -16.24 0.40
C GLU A 21 5.85 -15.39 1.23
N SER A 22 5.99 -14.08 0.95
CA SER A 22 6.85 -13.20 1.76
C SER A 22 6.33 -13.03 3.19
N GLU A 23 5.02 -13.09 3.35
CA GLU A 23 4.37 -13.17 4.65
C GLU A 23 4.52 -14.56 5.28
N GLY A 24 5.11 -15.56 4.62
CA GLY A 24 5.33 -16.89 5.19
C GLY A 24 4.07 -17.74 5.36
N LEU A 25 2.97 -17.40 4.67
CA LEU A 25 1.73 -18.17 4.63
C LEU A 25 1.82 -19.35 3.64
N LEU A 26 2.81 -19.31 2.75
CA LEU A 26 3.12 -20.32 1.75
C LEU A 26 4.61 -20.64 1.82
N LYS A 27 4.97 -21.87 1.47
CA LYS A 27 6.35 -22.37 1.43
C LYS A 27 6.52 -23.31 0.23
N PRO A 28 6.42 -22.78 -1.02
CA PRO A 28 6.57 -23.60 -2.22
C PRO A 28 7.96 -24.21 -2.23
N GLU A 29 8.05 -25.47 -2.65
CA GLU A 29 9.34 -26.08 -2.92
C GLU A 29 9.98 -25.43 -4.15
N ARG A 30 11.28 -25.62 -4.29
CA ARG A 30 11.99 -25.25 -5.52
C ARG A 30 12.27 -26.50 -6.31
N SER A 31 11.75 -26.53 -7.53
CA SER A 31 12.10 -27.56 -8.51
C SER A 31 13.59 -27.51 -8.86
N SER A 32 14.12 -28.57 -9.47
CA SER A 32 15.54 -28.74 -9.82
C SER A 32 16.12 -27.64 -10.70
N ASN A 33 15.29 -26.91 -11.43
CA ASN A 33 15.66 -25.75 -12.25
C ASN A 33 15.57 -24.40 -11.50
N GLY A 34 15.41 -24.41 -10.17
CA GLY A 34 15.40 -23.23 -9.30
C GLY A 34 14.08 -22.46 -9.26
N TYR A 35 13.09 -22.84 -10.07
CA TYR A 35 11.77 -22.21 -10.06
C TYR A 35 10.90 -22.73 -8.91
N ARG A 36 10.01 -21.86 -8.41
CA ARG A 36 8.97 -22.21 -7.44
C ARG A 36 8.03 -23.27 -8.02
N ASP A 37 7.71 -24.24 -7.17
CA ASP A 37 6.76 -25.30 -7.44
C ASP A 37 5.73 -25.34 -6.32
N TYR A 38 4.52 -24.92 -6.65
CA TYR A 38 3.37 -24.88 -5.74
C TYR A 38 2.67 -26.24 -5.78
N SER A 39 2.51 -26.86 -4.62
CA SER A 39 1.79 -28.13 -4.49
C SER A 39 0.27 -27.92 -4.49
N GLU A 40 -0.50 -29.01 -4.55
CA GLU A 40 -1.96 -28.92 -4.40
C GLU A 40 -2.35 -28.46 -2.98
N GLU A 41 -1.57 -28.82 -1.95
CA GLU A 41 -1.78 -28.30 -0.59
C GLU A 41 -1.63 -26.78 -0.55
N GLU A 42 -0.65 -26.22 -1.26
CA GLU A 42 -0.48 -24.77 -1.33
C GLU A 42 -1.63 -24.08 -2.08
N ALA A 43 -2.13 -24.69 -3.15
CA ALA A 43 -3.32 -24.20 -3.84
C ALA A 43 -4.54 -24.18 -2.90
N GLU A 44 -4.68 -25.20 -2.05
CA GLU A 44 -5.75 -25.26 -1.06
C GLU A 44 -5.60 -24.21 0.05
N ILE A 45 -4.37 -23.97 0.53
CA ILE A 45 -4.07 -22.87 1.46
C ILE A 45 -4.46 -21.53 0.82
N LEU A 46 -4.11 -21.30 -0.45
CA LEU A 46 -4.49 -20.10 -1.19
C LEU A 46 -6.01 -19.92 -1.29
N ARG A 47 -6.78 -21.00 -1.52
CA ARG A 47 -8.26 -20.96 -1.52
C ARG A 47 -8.80 -20.52 -0.15
N ARG A 48 -8.26 -21.05 0.95
CA ARG A 48 -8.63 -20.67 2.32
C ARG A 48 -8.28 -19.22 2.63
N ILE A 49 -7.08 -18.78 2.27
CA ILE A 49 -6.67 -17.37 2.38
C ILE A 49 -7.66 -16.49 1.61
N LYS A 50 -7.97 -16.83 0.35
CA LYS A 50 -8.92 -16.07 -0.48
C LYS A 50 -10.30 -15.95 0.17
N LEU A 51 -10.83 -17.04 0.73
CA LEU A 51 -12.10 -17.05 1.46
C LEU A 51 -12.07 -16.05 2.63
N LEU A 52 -11.09 -16.20 3.53
CA LEU A 52 -11.00 -15.37 4.73
C LEU A 52 -10.73 -13.89 4.38
N ARG A 53 -9.91 -13.63 3.36
CA ARG A 53 -9.68 -12.27 2.85
C ARG A 53 -10.93 -11.64 2.24
N LYS A 54 -11.77 -12.43 1.56
CA LYS A 54 -13.08 -11.96 1.06
C LYS A 54 -14.05 -11.60 2.18
N LEU A 55 -13.93 -12.24 3.34
CA LEU A 55 -14.70 -11.91 4.54
C LEU A 55 -14.13 -10.71 5.31
N GLY A 56 -13.01 -10.11 4.86
CA GLY A 56 -12.38 -8.97 5.52
C GLY A 56 -11.40 -9.35 6.64
N VAL A 57 -11.10 -10.63 6.83
CA VAL A 57 -10.22 -11.08 7.92
C VAL A 57 -8.77 -10.63 7.65
N PRO A 58 -8.07 -10.05 8.64
CA PRO A 58 -6.69 -9.62 8.49
C PRO A 58 -5.73 -10.82 8.37
N LEU A 59 -4.63 -10.66 7.61
CA LEU A 59 -3.65 -11.73 7.38
C LEU A 59 -3.00 -12.25 8.67
N GLU A 60 -2.82 -11.38 9.66
CA GLU A 60 -2.31 -11.77 10.97
C GLU A 60 -3.22 -12.82 11.63
N GLU A 61 -4.53 -12.65 11.54
CA GLU A 61 -5.48 -13.56 12.13
C GLU A 61 -5.54 -14.88 11.35
N ILE A 62 -5.43 -14.82 10.02
CA ILE A 62 -5.28 -16.00 9.16
C ILE A 62 -4.01 -16.79 9.54
N ARG A 63 -2.90 -16.10 9.83
CA ARG A 63 -1.65 -16.73 10.28
C ARG A 63 -1.83 -17.45 11.62
N LYS A 64 -2.51 -16.82 12.59
CA LYS A 64 -2.81 -17.44 13.89
C LYS A 64 -3.70 -18.68 13.75
N MET A 65 -4.62 -18.68 12.79
CA MET A 65 -5.40 -19.87 12.45
C MET A 65 -4.54 -20.96 11.79
N GLN A 66 -3.66 -20.58 10.87
CA GLN A 66 -2.79 -21.52 10.17
C GLN A 66 -1.75 -22.17 11.10
N SER A 67 -1.26 -21.44 12.11
CA SER A 67 -0.34 -21.97 13.12
C SER A 67 -1.01 -22.84 14.19
N GLY A 68 -2.36 -22.93 14.18
CA GLY A 68 -3.13 -23.61 15.22
C GLY A 68 -3.22 -22.85 16.54
N THR A 69 -2.70 -21.62 16.61
CA THR A 69 -2.83 -20.75 17.80
C THR A 69 -4.29 -20.39 18.05
N HIS A 70 -5.06 -20.17 16.98
CA HIS A 70 -6.50 -19.96 17.02
C HIS A 70 -7.21 -20.99 16.15
N THR A 71 -8.43 -21.37 16.53
CA THR A 71 -9.33 -22.06 15.60
C THR A 71 -9.99 -21.04 14.66
N VAL A 72 -10.59 -21.54 13.58
CA VAL A 72 -11.43 -20.71 12.70
C VAL A 72 -12.57 -20.07 13.50
N GLY A 73 -13.17 -20.80 14.45
CA GLY A 73 -14.22 -20.28 15.31
C GLY A 73 -13.77 -19.11 16.18
N ASP A 74 -12.55 -19.16 16.73
CA ASP A 74 -12.01 -18.06 17.54
C ASP A 74 -11.76 -16.81 16.69
N GLY A 75 -11.21 -17.01 15.49
CA GLY A 75 -11.04 -15.97 14.50
C GLY A 75 -12.36 -15.30 14.10
N MET A 76 -13.37 -16.10 13.78
CA MET A 76 -14.68 -15.58 13.38
C MET A 76 -15.41 -14.88 14.52
N ARG A 77 -15.33 -15.40 15.76
CA ARG A 77 -15.93 -14.71 16.92
C ARG A 77 -15.36 -13.31 17.12
N ARG A 78 -14.03 -13.15 17.00
CA ARG A 78 -13.41 -11.82 17.06
C ARG A 78 -13.79 -10.94 15.87
N HIS A 79 -13.83 -11.52 14.66
CA HIS A 79 -14.22 -10.77 13.46
C HIS A 79 -15.68 -10.32 13.51
N LEU A 80 -16.59 -11.12 14.08
CA LEU A 80 -17.98 -10.74 14.30
C LEU A 80 -18.10 -9.52 15.21
N ILE A 81 -17.35 -9.46 16.31
CA ILE A 81 -17.33 -8.28 17.20
C ILE A 81 -16.89 -7.02 16.43
N THR A 82 -15.89 -7.15 15.55
CA THR A 82 -15.46 -6.04 14.68
C THR A 82 -16.57 -5.61 13.72
N LEU A 83 -17.22 -6.56 13.04
CA LEU A 83 -18.32 -6.26 12.11
C LEU A 83 -19.53 -5.63 12.80
N GLU A 84 -19.87 -6.09 14.01
CA GLU A 84 -20.95 -5.50 14.82
C GLU A 84 -20.64 -4.07 15.22
N ARG A 85 -19.38 -3.80 15.61
CA ARG A 85 -18.92 -2.43 15.90
C ARG A 85 -18.95 -1.55 14.66
N ASP A 86 -18.50 -2.04 13.52
CA ASP A 86 -18.51 -1.32 12.25
C ASP A 86 -19.95 -1.02 11.80
N MET A 87 -20.88 -1.96 12.00
CA MET A 87 -22.30 -1.77 11.75
C MET A 87 -22.88 -0.64 12.60
N GLU A 88 -22.57 -0.61 13.90
CA GLU A 88 -23.05 0.47 14.78
C GLU A 88 -22.43 1.82 14.38
N ASN A 89 -21.13 1.87 14.08
CA ASN A 89 -20.46 3.08 13.57
C ASN A 89 -21.12 3.60 12.27
N LEU A 90 -21.43 2.70 11.34
CA LEU A 90 -22.14 3.05 10.11
C LEU A 90 -23.55 3.56 10.38
N LYS A 91 -24.26 2.96 11.33
CA LYS A 91 -25.61 3.39 11.72
C LYS A 91 -25.59 4.80 12.30
N GLN A 92 -24.65 5.11 13.18
CA GLN A 92 -24.47 6.47 13.72
C GLN A 92 -24.11 7.47 12.61
N SER A 93 -23.22 7.08 11.69
CA SER A 93 -22.89 7.90 10.51
C SER A 93 -24.11 8.16 9.62
N ILE A 94 -24.95 7.15 9.39
CA ILE A 94 -26.21 7.30 8.65
C ILE A 94 -27.15 8.26 9.36
N GLN A 95 -27.31 8.14 10.68
CA GLN A 95 -28.16 9.04 11.46
C GLN A 95 -27.70 10.50 11.35
N PHE A 96 -26.40 10.74 11.53
CA PHE A 96 -25.81 12.07 11.38
C PHE A 96 -25.99 12.63 9.96
N CYS A 97 -25.66 11.85 8.93
CA CYS A 97 -25.86 12.26 7.55
C CYS A 97 -27.35 12.50 7.21
N SER A 98 -28.26 11.74 7.83
CA SER A 98 -29.70 11.91 7.61
C SER A 98 -30.20 13.21 8.24
N ALA A 99 -29.71 13.58 9.44
CA ALA A 99 -29.99 14.88 10.04
C ALA A 99 -29.48 16.04 9.17
N LEU A 100 -28.30 15.88 8.56
CA LEU A 100 -27.75 16.86 7.63
C LEU A 100 -28.45 16.89 6.26
N ALA A 101 -29.07 15.80 5.81
CA ALA A 101 -29.71 15.72 4.50
C ALA A 101 -30.89 16.70 4.34
N ASP A 102 -31.51 17.09 5.46
CA ASP A 102 -32.59 18.07 5.48
C ASP A 102 -32.08 19.52 5.55
N CYS A 103 -30.77 19.73 5.73
CA CYS A 103 -30.16 21.05 5.77
C CYS A 103 -30.18 21.70 4.37
N ARG A 104 -30.66 22.94 4.31
CA ARG A 104 -30.74 23.74 3.07
C ARG A 104 -29.63 24.79 2.93
N GLU A 105 -28.75 24.88 3.92
CA GLU A 105 -27.64 25.83 3.92
C GLU A 105 -26.62 25.46 2.84
N ARG A 106 -25.92 26.46 2.32
CA ARG A 106 -24.78 26.21 1.44
C ARG A 106 -23.60 25.78 2.28
N LEU A 107 -22.70 24.99 1.71
CA LEU A 107 -21.49 24.54 2.38
C LEU A 107 -20.68 25.68 3.03
N MET A 108 -20.62 26.85 2.38
CA MET A 108 -19.87 28.02 2.87
C MET A 108 -20.53 28.71 4.06
N ASP A 109 -21.82 28.47 4.28
CA ASP A 109 -22.61 29.07 5.36
C ASP A 109 -22.83 28.07 6.52
N LEU A 110 -22.44 26.80 6.32
CA LEU A 110 -22.63 25.72 7.28
C LEU A 110 -21.70 25.91 8.48
N ASP A 111 -22.25 25.81 9.70
CA ASP A 111 -21.45 25.83 10.92
C ASP A 111 -20.71 24.50 11.11
N ALA A 112 -19.58 24.37 10.41
CA ALA A 112 -18.73 23.20 10.49
C ALA A 112 -18.15 22.98 11.90
N ALA A 113 -17.92 24.04 12.67
CA ALA A 113 -17.36 23.93 14.01
C ALA A 113 -18.35 23.26 14.97
N ALA A 114 -19.63 23.66 14.92
CA ALA A 114 -20.68 23.02 15.72
C ALA A 114 -20.85 21.54 15.34
N LEU A 115 -20.88 21.21 14.05
CA LEU A 115 -21.01 19.84 13.57
C LEU A 115 -19.80 18.96 13.92
N LEU A 116 -18.58 19.49 13.83
CA LEU A 116 -17.37 18.78 14.25
C LEU A 116 -17.35 18.53 15.76
N ALA A 117 -17.79 19.50 16.58
CA ALA A 117 -17.92 19.31 18.02
C ALA A 117 -18.97 18.24 18.36
N GLU A 118 -20.09 18.18 17.62
CA GLU A 118 -21.07 17.11 17.75
C GLU A 118 -20.44 15.75 17.41
N MET A 119 -19.72 15.65 16.29
CA MET A 119 -18.97 14.44 15.90
C MET A 119 -17.98 14.00 16.98
N GLU A 120 -17.20 14.92 17.54
CA GLU A 120 -16.25 14.63 18.63
C GLU A 120 -16.98 14.06 19.86
N SER A 121 -18.13 14.62 20.22
CA SER A 121 -18.95 14.12 21.33
C SER A 121 -19.45 12.68 21.09
N MET A 122 -19.84 12.37 19.85
CA MET A 122 -20.22 11.02 19.44
C MET A 122 -19.02 10.05 19.47
N GLU A 123 -17.81 10.52 19.12
CA GLU A 123 -16.60 9.71 19.21
C GLU A 123 -16.19 9.39 20.65
N LEU A 124 -16.33 10.36 21.56
CA LEU A 124 -16.13 10.13 22.99
C LEU A 124 -17.11 9.08 23.57
N SER A 125 -18.30 8.97 22.97
CA SER A 125 -19.29 7.95 23.34
C SER A 125 -19.02 6.55 22.74
N GLY A 126 -17.98 6.41 21.91
CA GLY A 126 -17.51 5.13 21.37
C GLY A 126 -17.76 4.94 19.86
N THR A 127 -18.39 5.90 19.20
CA THR A 127 -18.54 5.91 17.74
C THR A 127 -17.19 6.20 17.08
N THR A 128 -16.98 5.76 15.85
CA THR A 128 -15.83 6.17 15.05
C THR A 128 -16.31 6.55 13.66
N PHE A 129 -16.04 7.78 13.24
CA PHE A 129 -16.35 8.21 11.88
C PHE A 129 -15.24 7.78 10.91
N GLN A 130 -15.63 7.42 9.69
CA GLN A 130 -14.69 7.00 8.66
C GLN A 130 -13.84 8.19 8.19
N ASN A 131 -12.58 8.23 8.62
CA ASN A 131 -11.63 9.22 8.15
C ASN A 131 -11.03 8.80 6.78
N LYS A 132 -11.52 9.39 5.69
CA LYS A 132 -11.04 9.14 4.32
C LYS A 132 -9.68 9.78 4.00
N GLN A 133 -9.21 10.75 4.80
CA GLN A 133 -7.99 11.51 4.53
C GLN A 133 -6.75 10.60 4.47
N ARG A 134 -6.64 9.61 5.36
CA ARG A 134 -5.52 8.63 5.34
C ARG A 134 -5.45 7.81 4.06
N GLN A 135 -6.59 7.52 3.44
CA GLN A 135 -6.64 6.73 2.21
C GLN A 135 -6.20 7.55 1.00
N ASP A 136 -6.64 8.81 0.93
CA ASP A 136 -6.30 9.74 -0.15
C ASP A 136 -4.81 10.12 -0.12
N VAL A 137 -4.26 10.36 1.07
CA VAL A 137 -2.83 10.59 1.31
C VAL A 137 -2.02 9.41 0.79
N ARG A 138 -2.33 8.17 1.21
CA ARG A 138 -1.59 6.98 0.76
C ARG A 138 -1.57 6.83 -0.75
N ILE A 139 -2.68 7.10 -1.44
CA ILE A 139 -2.75 7.02 -2.91
C ILE A 139 -1.91 8.14 -3.56
N ARG A 140 -1.95 9.35 -3.00
CA ARG A 140 -1.28 10.55 -3.54
C ARG A 140 0.25 10.48 -3.43
N TYR A 141 0.79 9.84 -2.40
CA TYR A 141 2.24 9.68 -2.19
C TYR A 141 2.83 8.44 -2.87
N VAL A 142 2.07 7.35 -3.06
CA VAL A 142 2.63 6.10 -3.62
C VAL A 142 3.10 6.25 -5.06
N ALA A 143 2.36 6.96 -5.92
CA ALA A 143 2.73 7.07 -7.35
C ALA A 143 4.01 7.90 -7.60
N PRO A 144 4.20 9.10 -7.01
CA PRO A 144 5.44 9.86 -7.18
C PRO A 144 6.67 9.15 -6.61
N VAL A 145 6.53 8.51 -5.44
CA VAL A 145 7.63 7.80 -4.79
C VAL A 145 8.09 6.60 -5.62
N THR A 146 7.14 5.80 -6.16
CA THR A 146 7.51 4.63 -6.97
C THR A 146 8.20 5.02 -8.28
N ILE A 147 7.74 6.07 -8.96
CA ILE A 147 8.37 6.59 -10.18
C ILE A 147 9.78 7.09 -9.90
N THR A 148 9.96 7.83 -8.81
CA THR A 148 11.27 8.34 -8.40
C THR A 148 12.22 7.19 -8.10
N LEU A 149 11.79 6.20 -7.31
CA LEU A 149 12.61 5.05 -6.94
C LEU A 149 13.03 4.21 -8.16
N LEU A 150 12.10 3.97 -9.10
CA LEU A 150 12.40 3.28 -10.36
C LEU A 150 13.44 4.04 -11.19
N THR A 151 13.31 5.36 -11.28
CA THR A 151 14.22 6.21 -12.06
C THR A 151 15.61 6.24 -11.43
N VAL A 152 15.69 6.35 -10.10
CA VAL A 152 16.97 6.31 -9.37
C VAL A 152 17.65 4.95 -9.53
N LEU A 153 16.91 3.85 -9.45
CA LEU A 153 17.46 2.51 -9.63
C LEU A 153 17.97 2.31 -11.06
N LEU A 154 17.21 2.75 -12.07
CA LEU A 154 17.60 2.67 -13.48
C LEU A 154 18.88 3.49 -13.76
N MET A 155 18.90 4.74 -13.33
CA MET A 155 20.03 5.65 -13.56
C MET A 155 21.26 5.26 -12.74
N GLY A 156 21.08 4.79 -11.51
CA GLY A 156 22.16 4.23 -10.69
C GLY A 156 22.75 2.96 -11.29
N GLY A 157 21.90 2.08 -11.84
CA GLY A 157 22.34 0.91 -12.60
C GLY A 157 23.13 1.27 -13.85
N LEU A 158 22.68 2.28 -14.61
CA LEU A 158 23.40 2.80 -15.78
C LEU A 158 24.78 3.36 -15.40
N ALA A 159 24.84 4.17 -14.35
CA ALA A 159 26.10 4.70 -13.81
C ALA A 159 27.07 3.59 -13.37
N ALA A 160 26.55 2.56 -12.69
CA ALA A 160 27.34 1.40 -12.28
C ALA A 160 27.87 0.60 -13.47
N LEU A 161 27.07 0.41 -14.53
CA LEU A 161 27.50 -0.25 -15.76
C LEU A 161 28.59 0.53 -16.49
N ILE A 162 28.49 1.87 -16.52
CA ILE A 162 29.51 2.75 -17.11
C ILE A 162 30.84 2.57 -16.35
N LEU A 163 30.81 2.68 -15.03
CA LEU A 163 32.00 2.51 -14.19
C LEU A 163 32.61 1.11 -14.33
N TRP A 164 31.78 0.07 -14.27
CA TRP A 164 32.20 -1.31 -14.46
C TRP A 164 32.89 -1.48 -15.82
N GLY A 165 32.27 -1.01 -16.91
CA GLY A 165 32.82 -1.10 -18.26
C GLY A 165 34.22 -0.47 -18.35
N THR A 166 34.41 0.70 -17.74
CA THR A 166 35.72 1.37 -17.73
C THR A 166 36.76 0.68 -16.84
N SER A 167 36.34 -0.09 -15.84
CA SER A 167 37.26 -0.82 -14.96
C SER A 167 37.76 -2.15 -15.53
N VAL A 168 36.99 -2.79 -16.42
CA VAL A 168 37.33 -4.12 -16.97
C VAL A 168 38.37 -4.02 -18.09
N ASP A 169 38.30 -2.96 -18.91
CA ASP A 169 39.29 -2.69 -19.96
C ASP A 169 39.78 -1.23 -19.87
N PRO A 170 40.80 -0.95 -19.04
CA PRO A 170 41.33 0.41 -18.91
C PRO A 170 42.09 0.88 -20.15
N ALA A 171 42.55 -0.03 -21.02
CA ALA A 171 43.28 0.32 -22.24
C ALA A 171 42.33 0.76 -23.37
N GLY A 172 41.11 0.20 -23.42
CA GLY A 172 40.02 0.61 -24.30
C GLY A 172 39.10 1.68 -23.72
N ALA A 173 39.39 2.20 -22.53
CA ALA A 173 38.52 3.15 -21.85
C ALA A 173 38.39 4.47 -22.62
N PRO A 174 37.18 5.04 -22.72
CA PRO A 174 37.00 6.36 -23.30
C PRO A 174 37.75 7.43 -22.51
N PRO A 175 38.07 8.58 -23.13
CA PRO A 175 38.73 9.69 -22.44
C PRO A 175 38.01 10.05 -21.15
N PHE A 176 38.76 10.36 -20.10
CA PHE A 176 38.21 10.68 -18.77
C PHE A 176 37.11 11.76 -18.80
N ALA A 177 37.27 12.77 -19.67
CA ALA A 177 36.27 13.81 -19.89
C ALA A 177 34.91 13.25 -20.39
N LEU A 178 34.94 12.25 -21.27
CA LEU A 178 33.72 11.61 -21.79
C LEU A 178 33.03 10.79 -20.68
N VAL A 179 33.80 10.08 -19.86
CA VAL A 179 33.27 9.31 -18.71
C VAL A 179 32.58 10.23 -17.71
N LEU A 180 33.18 11.39 -17.41
CA LEU A 180 32.56 12.41 -16.56
C LEU A 180 31.22 12.92 -17.12
N VAL A 181 31.15 13.19 -18.42
CA VAL A 181 29.90 13.62 -19.08
C VAL A 181 28.84 12.52 -19.03
N LEU A 182 29.24 11.27 -19.30
CA LEU A 182 28.33 10.12 -19.31
C LEU A 182 27.78 9.78 -17.93
N MET A 183 28.59 9.97 -16.87
CA MET A 183 28.15 9.87 -15.47
C MET A 183 27.31 11.07 -15.02
N GLY A 184 27.55 12.25 -15.61
CA GLY A 184 26.81 13.47 -15.32
C GLY A 184 25.33 13.38 -15.66
N MET A 185 24.96 12.75 -16.78
CA MET A 185 23.56 12.62 -17.19
C MET A 185 22.70 11.84 -16.18
N PRO A 186 23.07 10.61 -15.75
CA PRO A 186 22.39 9.90 -14.67
C PRO A 186 22.29 10.70 -13.36
N ALA A 187 23.37 11.38 -12.97
CA ALA A 187 23.42 12.16 -11.73
C ALA A 187 22.44 13.35 -11.76
N VAL A 188 22.36 14.07 -12.89
CA VAL A 188 21.42 15.19 -13.08
C VAL A 188 19.98 14.69 -13.06
N VAL A 189 19.68 13.59 -13.75
CA VAL A 189 18.33 13.00 -13.76
C VAL A 189 17.91 12.57 -12.36
N ILE A 190 18.78 11.87 -11.63
CA ILE A 190 18.55 11.46 -10.23
C ILE A 190 18.27 12.68 -9.35
N GLY A 191 19.12 13.70 -9.41
CA GLY A 191 18.93 14.93 -8.65
C GLY A 191 17.61 15.63 -8.98
N GLY A 192 17.25 15.70 -10.26
CA GLY A 192 16.01 16.31 -10.73
C GLY A 192 14.75 15.59 -10.23
N VAL A 193 14.70 14.26 -10.32
CA VAL A 193 13.52 13.50 -9.84
C VAL A 193 13.42 13.49 -8.31
N VAL A 194 14.54 13.46 -7.59
CA VAL A 194 14.53 13.55 -6.13
C VAL A 194 14.06 14.93 -5.68
N LEU A 195 14.51 16.00 -6.35
CA LEU A 195 14.04 17.36 -6.09
C LEU A 195 12.54 17.50 -6.40
N ALA A 196 12.08 16.97 -7.54
CA ALA A 196 10.67 16.99 -7.91
C ALA A 196 9.80 16.21 -6.91
N LEU A 197 10.28 15.06 -6.41
CA LEU A 197 9.61 14.31 -5.36
C LEU A 197 9.52 15.11 -4.07
N PHE A 198 10.62 15.75 -3.67
CA PHE A 198 10.67 16.58 -2.47
C PHE A 198 9.69 17.76 -2.56
N GLN A 199 9.66 18.45 -3.71
CA GLN A 199 8.69 19.50 -3.99
C GLN A 199 7.26 18.98 -3.91
N ARG A 200 6.98 17.82 -4.51
CA ARG A 200 5.65 17.19 -4.47
C ARG A 200 5.21 16.84 -3.04
N ILE A 201 6.12 16.33 -2.23
CA ILE A 201 5.86 16.02 -0.82
C ILE A 201 5.57 17.30 -0.03
N GLN A 202 6.36 18.36 -0.25
CA GLN A 202 6.12 19.65 0.38
C GLN A 202 4.83 20.31 -0.07
N GLU A 203 4.43 20.18 -1.34
CA GLU A 203 3.16 20.70 -1.85
C GLU A 203 1.96 20.00 -1.21
N ILE A 204 2.01 18.67 -1.06
CA ILE A 204 0.94 17.92 -0.40
C ILE A 204 0.86 18.30 1.08
N GLY A 205 2.00 18.42 1.77
CA GLY A 205 2.03 18.85 3.17
C GLY A 205 1.60 20.31 3.38
N LYS A 206 2.00 21.23 2.49
CA LYS A 206 1.57 22.64 2.55
C LYS A 206 0.11 22.82 2.23
N GLY A 207 -0.44 22.07 1.27
CA GLY A 207 -1.89 22.08 1.02
C GLY A 207 -2.69 21.68 2.27
N GLU A 208 -2.21 20.70 3.03
CA GLU A 208 -2.83 20.28 4.29
C GLU A 208 -2.69 21.33 5.42
N GLU A 209 -1.57 22.05 5.49
CA GLU A 209 -1.35 23.12 6.48
C GLU A 209 -2.06 24.44 6.15
N ASP A 210 -2.14 24.81 4.87
CA ASP A 210 -2.83 26.02 4.41
C ASP A 210 -4.36 25.83 4.47
N ASP A 211 -4.87 24.63 4.17
CA ASP A 211 -6.27 24.27 4.38
C ASP A 211 -6.62 24.31 5.88
N ALA A 212 -5.70 23.95 6.78
CA ALA A 212 -5.90 24.02 8.24
C ALA A 212 -5.75 25.43 8.83
N ARG A 213 -5.13 26.39 8.13
CA ARG A 213 -4.99 27.80 8.57
C ARG A 213 -6.10 28.72 8.07
N GLN A 214 -6.89 28.25 7.10
CA GLN A 214 -8.07 28.98 6.60
C GLN A 214 -9.35 28.65 7.37
N PHE A 215 -9.27 27.79 8.39
CA PHE A 215 -10.30 27.58 9.41
C PHE A 215 -9.85 28.16 10.75
#